data_AF-A0A7C9KDL1-F1
#
_entry.id   AF-A0A7C9KDL1-F1
#
_cell.length_a   1.000
_cell.length_b   1.000
_cell.length_c   1.000
_cell.angle_alpha   90.00
_cell.angle_beta   90.00
_cell.angle_gamma   90.00
#
_symmetry.space_group_name_H-M   'P 1'
#
loop_
_entity.id
_entity.type
_entity.pdbx_description
1 polymer ?
#
loop_
_entity_poly.entity_id
_entity_poly.type
_entity_poly.pdbx_seq_one_letter_code
_entity_poly.pdbx_strand_id
1 'polypeptide(L)'
;MTDKILADIYGRGWAFPPQFSIKDDSHPEIPTGVTIAEGAENVRQNMKILFLTEPGERIMRENYGCGLNDYLFANISDELMAEIQTRIEERVLRYEPRANITEIHVNQRTDLPNTLHIQVTYALRGSEISQQLEGVLEVSEGQLRVNL
;
A
#
# COMPACT_ATOMS: atom_id res chain seq x y z
N MET A 1 -21.85 12.57 -4.17
CA MET A 1 -22.80 11.49 -3.86
C MET A 1 -22.09 10.13 -3.89
N THR A 2 -21.24 9.90 -4.90
CA THR A 2 -20.38 8.69 -5.03
C THR A 2 -19.42 8.50 -3.85
N ASP A 3 -18.72 9.54 -3.40
CA ASP A 3 -17.73 9.40 -2.30
C ASP A 3 -18.36 8.95 -0.98
N LYS A 4 -19.59 9.41 -0.69
CA LYS A 4 -20.30 9.01 0.52
C LYS A 4 -20.70 7.54 0.50
N ILE A 5 -21.12 7.02 -0.66
CA ILE A 5 -21.42 5.61 -0.85
C ILE A 5 -20.15 4.76 -0.67
N LEU A 6 -19.02 5.20 -1.25
CA LEU A 6 -17.74 4.52 -1.07
C LEU A 6 -17.30 4.51 0.40
N ALA A 7 -17.47 5.62 1.12
CA ALA A 7 -17.17 5.71 2.55
C ALA A 7 -18.05 4.77 3.39
N ASP A 8 -19.33 4.59 3.03
CA ASP A 8 -20.22 3.66 3.73
C ASP A 8 -19.85 2.19 3.48
N ILE A 9 -19.34 1.84 2.28
CA ILE A 9 -18.96 0.47 1.91
C ILE A 9 -17.57 0.11 2.42
N TYR A 10 -16.56 0.96 2.17
CA TYR A 10 -15.15 0.67 2.48
C TYR A 10 -14.68 1.31 3.80
N GLY A 11 -15.58 2.02 4.48
CA GLY A 11 -15.35 2.57 5.81
C GLY A 11 -14.48 3.81 5.83
N ARG A 12 -14.15 4.23 7.05
CA ARG A 12 -13.32 5.39 7.37
C ARG A 12 -12.24 5.00 8.35
N GLY A 13 -11.04 5.51 8.15
CA GLY A 13 -9.86 5.25 8.98
C GLY A 13 -9.04 6.50 9.18
N TRP A 14 -8.09 6.46 10.11
CA TRP A 14 -7.12 7.55 10.24
C TRP A 14 -6.25 7.58 9.00
N ALA A 15 -5.99 8.77 8.48
CA ALA A 15 -5.11 8.91 7.34
C ALA A 15 -3.66 8.54 7.71
N PHE A 16 -2.92 8.00 6.74
CA PHE A 16 -1.49 7.74 6.83
C PHE A 16 -0.73 8.62 5.82
N PRO A 17 0.22 9.47 6.28
CA PRO A 17 0.67 9.63 7.67
C PRO A 17 -0.37 10.31 8.58
N PRO A 18 -0.42 9.99 9.89
CA PRO A 18 -1.35 10.62 10.82
C PRO A 18 -1.10 12.12 10.94
N GLN A 19 -2.16 12.90 10.79
CA GLN A 19 -2.11 14.36 10.87
C GLN A 19 -3.20 14.85 11.83
N PHE A 20 -2.84 15.83 12.64
CA PHE A 20 -3.74 16.45 13.61
C PHE A 20 -3.76 17.95 13.38
N SER A 21 -4.96 18.50 13.36
CA SER A 21 -5.21 19.93 13.20
C SER A 21 -6.02 20.45 14.37
N ILE A 22 -5.72 21.68 14.76
CA ILE A 22 -6.54 22.46 15.69
C ILE A 22 -7.11 23.60 14.87
N LYS A 23 -8.42 23.86 15.03
CA LYS A 23 -9.10 24.93 14.32
C LYS A 23 -8.48 26.26 14.75
N ASP A 24 -7.97 26.98 13.77
CA ASP A 24 -7.45 28.33 13.92
C ASP A 24 -8.41 29.29 13.22
N ASP A 25 -8.63 30.46 13.80
CA ASP A 25 -9.43 31.54 13.20
C ASP A 25 -8.80 32.03 11.88
N SER A 26 -7.51 31.76 11.66
CA SER A 26 -6.80 32.06 10.42
C SER A 26 -7.11 31.10 9.25
N HIS A 27 -7.51 29.85 9.52
CA HIS A 27 -7.81 28.81 8.52
C HIS A 27 -9.11 28.06 8.88
N PRO A 28 -10.28 28.71 8.72
CA PRO A 28 -11.56 28.18 9.18
C PRO A 28 -12.01 26.89 8.48
N GLU A 29 -11.42 26.55 7.31
CA GLU A 29 -11.70 25.34 6.56
C GLU A 29 -11.11 24.07 7.17
N ILE A 30 -10.12 24.16 8.07
CA ILE A 30 -9.48 22.99 8.67
C ILE A 30 -10.19 22.63 9.98
N PRO A 31 -10.91 21.48 10.04
CA PRO A 31 -11.57 21.07 11.27
C PRO A 31 -10.55 20.73 12.36
N THR A 32 -10.93 20.90 13.63
CA THR A 32 -10.15 20.33 14.75
C THR A 32 -10.32 18.82 14.75
N GLY A 33 -9.22 18.08 14.78
CA GLY A 33 -9.27 16.62 14.89
C GLY A 33 -8.13 15.93 14.15
N VAL A 34 -8.38 14.69 13.76
CA VAL A 34 -7.48 13.86 12.98
C VAL A 34 -7.94 13.81 11.54
N THR A 35 -7.00 13.84 10.59
CA THR A 35 -7.31 13.64 9.17
C THR A 35 -7.79 12.21 8.95
N ILE A 36 -8.92 12.06 8.25
CA ILE A 36 -9.56 10.77 7.98
C ILE A 36 -9.39 10.41 6.50
N ALA A 37 -9.03 9.16 6.23
CA ALA A 37 -9.13 8.56 4.91
C ALA A 37 -10.47 7.80 4.79
N GLU A 38 -11.18 8.01 3.69
CA GLU A 38 -12.52 7.46 3.49
C GLU A 38 -12.62 6.66 2.19
N GLY A 39 -13.46 5.63 2.19
CA GLY A 39 -13.84 4.93 0.98
C GLY A 39 -12.66 4.29 0.26
N ALA A 40 -12.52 4.59 -1.03
CA ALA A 40 -11.44 4.10 -1.87
C ALA A 40 -10.04 4.49 -1.33
N GLU A 41 -9.90 5.70 -0.80
CA GLU A 41 -8.63 6.18 -0.27
C GLU A 41 -8.22 5.43 0.99
N ASN A 42 -9.18 5.02 1.83
CA ASN A 42 -8.92 4.17 2.99
C ASN A 42 -8.31 2.83 2.59
N VAL A 43 -8.80 2.22 1.49
CA VAL A 43 -8.24 0.96 0.96
C VAL A 43 -6.83 1.18 0.43
N ARG A 44 -6.61 2.23 -0.36
CA ARG A 44 -5.29 2.57 -0.91
C ARG A 44 -4.25 2.79 0.19
N GLN A 45 -4.61 3.51 1.25
CA GLN A 45 -3.69 3.76 2.36
C GLN A 45 -3.41 2.51 3.19
N ASN A 46 -4.39 1.64 3.38
CA ASN A 46 -4.15 0.36 4.04
C ASN A 46 -3.20 -0.56 3.23
N MET A 47 -3.37 -0.63 1.90
CA MET A 47 -2.43 -1.33 1.01
C MET A 47 -1.01 -0.79 1.19
N LYS A 48 -0.86 0.55 1.24
CA LYS A 48 0.43 1.19 1.51
C LYS A 48 1.00 0.80 2.87
N ILE A 49 0.20 0.83 3.93
CA ILE A 49 0.63 0.42 5.27
C ILE A 49 1.08 -1.05 5.25
N LEU A 50 0.33 -1.94 4.60
CA LEU A 50 0.70 -3.36 4.48
C LEU A 50 2.06 -3.53 3.80
N PHE A 51 2.33 -2.83 2.70
CA PHE A 51 3.59 -2.93 1.98
C PHE A 51 4.77 -2.32 2.72
N LEU A 52 4.56 -1.26 3.49
CA LEU A 52 5.61 -0.61 4.28
C LEU A 52 5.89 -1.29 5.63
N THR A 53 5.04 -2.23 6.06
CA THR A 53 5.18 -2.91 7.35
C THR A 53 5.84 -4.27 7.14
N GLU A 54 6.81 -4.59 7.99
CA GLU A 54 7.44 -5.91 8.03
C GLU A 54 6.78 -6.84 9.07
N PRO A 55 6.67 -8.14 8.79
CA PRO A 55 6.24 -9.12 9.77
C PRO A 55 7.10 -9.04 11.05
N GLY A 56 6.44 -9.00 12.20
CA GLY A 56 7.05 -8.85 13.52
C GLY A 56 7.00 -7.43 14.09
N GLU A 57 6.79 -6.39 13.27
CA GLU A 57 6.76 -5.00 13.76
C GLU A 57 5.52 -4.68 14.60
N ARG A 58 4.40 -5.37 14.36
CA ARG A 58 3.13 -5.10 15.05
C ARG A 58 2.95 -5.99 16.28
N ILE A 59 2.84 -5.34 17.44
CA ILE A 59 2.55 -5.98 18.73
C ILE A 59 1.25 -6.82 18.61
N MET A 60 1.32 -8.08 19.05
CA MET A 60 0.23 -9.08 19.00
C MET A 60 -0.31 -9.38 17.59
N ARG A 61 0.41 -8.95 16.53
CA ARG A 61 0.09 -9.20 15.12
C ARG A 61 1.36 -9.49 14.32
N GLU A 62 2.15 -10.44 14.80
CA GLU A 62 3.47 -10.77 14.26
C GLU A 62 3.44 -11.12 12.76
N ASN A 63 2.37 -11.72 12.26
CA ASN A 63 2.30 -12.12 10.85
C ASN A 63 1.94 -10.97 9.88
N TYR A 64 1.52 -9.80 10.38
CA TYR A 64 1.07 -8.68 9.54
C TYR A 64 2.25 -7.96 8.91
N GLY A 65 2.15 -7.67 7.61
CA GLY A 65 3.20 -7.05 6.82
C GLY A 65 3.40 -7.81 5.51
N CYS A 66 4.01 -7.15 4.52
CA CYS A 66 4.28 -7.77 3.22
C CYS A 66 5.54 -8.65 3.25
N GLY A 67 6.55 -8.25 4.03
CA GLY A 67 7.79 -9.02 4.14
C GLY A 67 8.64 -8.90 2.89
N LEU A 68 8.77 -7.69 2.32
CA LEU A 68 9.56 -7.49 1.11
C LEU A 68 11.06 -7.40 1.43
N ASN A 69 11.41 -7.11 2.68
CA ASN A 69 12.80 -7.03 3.11
C ASN A 69 13.53 -8.38 3.10
N ASP A 70 12.80 -9.50 3.09
CA ASP A 70 13.39 -10.84 2.94
C ASP A 70 14.16 -11.00 1.62
N TYR A 71 13.85 -10.19 0.61
CA TYR A 71 14.47 -10.23 -0.71
C TYR A 71 15.68 -9.31 -0.86
N LEU A 72 16.06 -8.59 0.20
CA LEU A 72 17.23 -7.73 0.16
C LEU A 72 18.50 -8.56 -0.06
N PHE A 73 19.39 -8.01 -0.88
CA PHE A 73 20.64 -8.63 -1.33
C PHE A 73 20.46 -9.91 -2.17
N ALA A 74 19.23 -10.28 -2.55
CA ALA A 74 19.01 -11.37 -3.50
C ALA A 74 19.47 -10.97 -4.92
N ASN A 75 19.84 -11.97 -5.72
CA ASN A 75 20.12 -11.72 -7.13
C ASN A 75 18.81 -11.53 -7.91
N ILE A 76 18.71 -10.44 -8.66
CA ILE A 76 17.55 -10.18 -9.52
C ILE A 76 17.53 -11.24 -10.63
N SER A 77 16.44 -11.98 -10.66
CA SER A 77 16.17 -13.09 -11.56
C SER A 77 14.66 -13.16 -11.80
N ASP A 78 14.24 -13.84 -12.86
CA ASP A 78 12.82 -14.02 -13.16
C ASP A 78 12.11 -14.79 -12.03
N GLU A 79 12.83 -15.73 -11.40
CA GLU A 79 12.36 -16.47 -10.23
C GLU A 79 12.08 -15.54 -9.04
N LEU A 80 13.01 -14.63 -8.71
CA LEU A 80 12.81 -13.66 -7.62
C LEU A 80 11.60 -12.76 -7.88
N MET A 81 11.45 -12.29 -9.13
CA MET A 81 10.32 -11.43 -9.50
C MET A 81 8.99 -12.17 -9.37
N ALA A 82 8.93 -13.45 -9.78
CA ALA A 82 7.74 -14.29 -9.61
C ALA A 82 7.42 -14.57 -8.13
N GLU A 83 8.44 -14.78 -7.29
CA GLU A 83 8.26 -14.95 -5.84
C GLU A 83 7.68 -13.68 -5.19
N ILE A 84 8.19 -12.49 -5.57
CA ILE A 84 7.68 -11.21 -5.09
C ILE A 84 6.21 -11.03 -5.49
N GLN A 85 5.85 -11.33 -6.75
CA GLN A 85 4.46 -11.27 -7.23
C GLN A 85 3.55 -12.15 -6.39
N THR A 86 3.93 -13.42 -6.20
CA THR A 86 3.17 -14.38 -5.40
C THR A 86 3.00 -13.90 -3.95
N ARG A 87 4.07 -13.36 -3.36
CA ARG A 87 4.02 -12.84 -1.98
C ARG A 87 3.05 -11.66 -1.86
N ILE A 88 3.12 -10.70 -2.78
CA ILE A 88 2.21 -9.55 -2.77
C ILE A 88 0.77 -10.02 -2.87
N GLU A 89 0.48 -10.94 -3.79
CA GLU A 89 -0.86 -11.50 -3.98
C GLU A 89 -1.40 -12.16 -2.69
N GLU A 90 -0.63 -13.05 -2.09
CA GLU A 90 -1.00 -13.75 -0.84
C GLU A 90 -1.24 -12.79 0.32
N ARG A 91 -0.37 -11.78 0.48
CA ARG A 91 -0.45 -10.82 1.59
C ARG A 91 -1.65 -9.90 1.45
N VAL A 92 -1.93 -9.43 0.25
CA VAL A 92 -3.11 -8.57 -0.02
C VAL A 92 -4.38 -9.38 0.15
N LEU A 93 -4.44 -10.60 -0.37
CA LEU A 93 -5.59 -11.49 -0.19
C LEU A 93 -5.91 -11.72 1.29
N ARG A 94 -4.87 -11.89 2.12
CA ARG A 94 -5.01 -12.15 3.56
C ARG A 94 -5.38 -10.91 4.37
N TYR A 95 -4.76 -9.76 4.09
CA TYR A 95 -4.81 -8.59 4.97
C TYR A 95 -5.65 -7.43 4.44
N GLU A 96 -5.94 -7.37 3.14
CA GLU A 96 -6.75 -6.31 2.55
C GLU A 96 -7.79 -6.87 1.54
N PRO A 97 -8.78 -7.65 2.01
CA PRO A 97 -9.73 -8.36 1.14
C PRO A 97 -10.71 -7.44 0.37
N ARG A 98 -10.68 -6.13 0.64
CA ARG A 98 -11.44 -5.11 -0.09
C ARG A 98 -10.78 -4.74 -1.42
N ALA A 99 -9.47 -4.98 -1.57
CA ALA A 99 -8.74 -4.83 -2.82
C ALA A 99 -8.67 -6.19 -3.53
N ASN A 100 -9.21 -6.28 -4.74
CA ASN A 100 -9.07 -7.46 -5.60
C ASN A 100 -7.98 -7.19 -6.63
N ILE A 101 -6.82 -7.82 -6.48
CA ILE A 101 -5.70 -7.66 -7.42
C ILE A 101 -6.12 -8.16 -8.80
N THR A 102 -5.91 -7.33 -9.81
CA THR A 102 -6.14 -7.69 -11.21
C THR A 102 -4.83 -7.97 -11.93
N GLU A 103 -3.75 -7.29 -11.55
CA GLU A 103 -2.45 -7.40 -12.21
C GLU A 103 -1.31 -6.97 -11.28
N ILE A 104 -0.18 -7.66 -11.35
CA ILE A 104 1.07 -7.27 -10.67
C ILE A 104 2.19 -7.30 -11.70
N HIS A 105 2.88 -6.18 -11.86
CA HIS A 105 4.09 -6.09 -12.67
C HIS A 105 5.30 -5.87 -11.76
N VAL A 106 6.32 -6.69 -11.92
CA VAL A 106 7.61 -6.52 -11.26
C VAL A 106 8.67 -6.50 -12.35
N ASN A 107 9.31 -5.35 -12.54
CA ASN A 107 10.28 -5.14 -13.60
C ASN A 107 11.58 -4.57 -13.03
N GLN A 108 12.71 -5.08 -13.48
CA GLN A 108 14.01 -4.47 -13.20
C GLN A 108 14.13 -3.14 -13.96
N ARG A 109 14.59 -2.09 -13.26
CA ARG A 109 14.82 -0.79 -13.87
C ARG A 109 16.08 -0.82 -14.74
N THR A 110 15.99 -0.28 -15.95
CA THR A 110 17.11 -0.19 -16.89
C THR A 110 18.17 0.81 -16.45
N ASP A 111 17.77 1.89 -15.77
CA ASP A 111 18.67 2.96 -15.31
C ASP A 111 19.33 2.65 -13.96
N LEU A 112 18.68 1.84 -13.13
CA LEU A 112 19.17 1.37 -11.83
C LEU A 112 19.03 -0.15 -11.74
N PRO A 113 20.07 -0.92 -12.15
CA PRO A 113 19.98 -2.38 -12.25
C PRO A 113 19.75 -3.08 -10.91
N ASN A 114 20.00 -2.44 -9.78
CA ASN A 114 19.76 -2.96 -8.44
C ASN A 114 18.33 -2.71 -7.92
N THR A 115 17.44 -2.23 -8.79
CA THR A 115 16.14 -1.71 -8.38
C THR A 115 15.01 -2.38 -9.15
N LEU A 116 14.02 -2.88 -8.40
CA LEU A 116 12.78 -3.43 -8.93
C LEU A 116 11.67 -2.39 -8.84
N HIS A 117 11.00 -2.13 -9.95
CA HIS A 117 9.76 -1.37 -10.01
C HIS A 117 8.58 -2.33 -9.89
N ILE A 118 7.73 -2.11 -8.90
CA ILE A 118 6.57 -2.92 -8.58
C ILE A 118 5.32 -2.08 -8.81
N GLN A 119 4.43 -2.57 -9.66
CA GLN A 119 3.13 -1.96 -9.92
C GLN A 119 2.03 -2.96 -9.60
N VAL A 120 1.11 -2.57 -8.73
CA VAL A 120 -0.04 -3.39 -8.33
C VAL A 120 -1.31 -2.69 -8.79
N THR A 121 -2.03 -3.33 -9.71
CA THR A 121 -3.34 -2.87 -10.18
C THR A 121 -4.41 -3.71 -9.49
N TYR A 122 -5.42 -3.06 -8.93
CA TYR A 122 -6.51 -3.74 -8.21
C TYR A 122 -7.85 -3.03 -8.43
N ALA A 123 -8.92 -3.81 -8.41
CA ALA A 123 -10.28 -3.30 -8.37
C ALA A 123 -10.81 -3.30 -6.94
N LEU A 124 -11.61 -2.29 -6.58
CA LEU A 124 -12.33 -2.30 -5.32
C LEU A 124 -13.42 -3.36 -5.36
N ARG A 125 -13.43 -4.26 -4.37
CA ARG A 125 -14.33 -5.41 -4.37
C ARG A 125 -15.80 -4.99 -4.37
N GLY A 126 -16.53 -5.42 -5.41
CA GLY A 126 -17.94 -5.05 -5.60
C GLY A 126 -18.14 -3.74 -6.37
N SER A 127 -17.10 -3.24 -7.04
CA SER A 127 -17.11 -2.04 -7.86
C SER A 127 -16.26 -2.24 -9.12
N GLU A 128 -16.51 -1.43 -10.16
CA GLU A 128 -15.70 -1.36 -11.38
C GLU A 128 -14.56 -0.33 -11.25
N ILE A 129 -14.36 0.23 -10.06
CA ILE A 129 -13.30 1.20 -9.79
C ILE A 129 -11.96 0.45 -9.67
N SER A 130 -11.11 0.66 -10.67
CA SER A 130 -9.71 0.21 -10.68
C SER A 130 -8.78 1.29 -10.15
N GLN A 131 -7.78 0.87 -9.38
CA GLN A 131 -6.72 1.71 -8.82
C GLN A 131 -5.36 1.04 -9.03
N GLN A 132 -4.32 1.87 -9.01
CA GLN A 132 -2.94 1.44 -9.19
C GLN A 132 -2.09 1.98 -8.04
N LEU A 133 -1.18 1.13 -7.55
CA LEU A 133 -0.15 1.51 -6.58
C LEU A 133 1.21 1.14 -7.13
N GLU A 134 2.16 2.07 -7.03
CA GLU A 134 3.53 1.90 -7.51
C GLU A 134 4.53 1.96 -6.36
N GLY A 135 5.55 1.13 -6.44
CA GLY A 135 6.62 1.07 -5.46
C GLY A 135 7.94 0.67 -6.10
N VAL A 136 9.01 0.94 -5.36
CA VAL A 136 10.38 0.70 -5.75
C VAL A 136 11.04 -0.07 -4.62
N LEU A 137 11.62 -1.23 -4.95
CA LEU A 137 12.42 -2.04 -4.05
C LEU A 137 13.88 -1.97 -4.49
N GLU A 138 14.72 -1.30 -3.70
CA GLU A 138 16.15 -1.23 -3.92
C GLU A 138 16.84 -2.42 -3.23
N VAL A 139 17.20 -3.43 -4.01
CA VAL A 139 17.66 -4.74 -3.49
C VAL A 139 19.00 -4.62 -2.76
N SER A 140 19.84 -3.65 -3.12
CA SER A 140 21.17 -3.48 -2.52
C SER A 140 21.23 -2.59 -1.27
N GLU A 141 20.22 -1.74 -1.03
CA GLU A 141 20.29 -0.71 0.02
C GLU A 141 19.24 -0.87 1.13
N GLY A 142 18.30 -1.81 1.00
CA GLY A 142 17.30 -2.04 2.05
C GLY A 142 16.21 -0.99 2.15
N GLN A 143 16.17 -0.01 1.24
CA GLN A 143 15.11 1.00 1.20
C GLN A 143 13.98 0.55 0.28
N LEU A 144 12.84 0.18 0.87
CA LEU A 144 11.56 0.12 0.17
C LEU A 144 10.97 1.54 0.09
N ARG A 145 10.75 2.04 -1.13
CA ARG A 145 10.11 3.32 -1.37
C ARG A 145 8.81 3.10 -2.14
N VAL A 146 7.67 3.28 -1.48
CA VAL A 146 6.36 3.27 -2.17
C VAL A 146 6.06 4.69 -2.64
N ASN A 147 5.98 4.89 -3.95
CA ASN A 147 5.68 6.21 -4.53
C ASN A 147 4.23 6.61 -4.23
N LEU A 148 4.02 7.90 -3.98
CA LEU A 148 2.79 8.50 -3.47
C LEU A 148 1.73 8.73 -4.55
#